data_AF-A0A3M7AGF9-F1
#
_entry.id   AF-A0A3M7AGF9-F1
#
_cell.length_a   1.000
_cell.length_b   1.000
_cell.length_c   1.000
_cell.angle_alpha   90.00
_cell.angle_beta   90.00
_cell.angle_gamma   90.00
#
_symmetry.space_group_name_H-M   'P 1'
#
loop_
_entity.id
_entity.type
_entity.pdbx_description
1 polymer ?
#
loop_
_entity_poly.entity_id
_entity_poly.type
_entity_poly.pdbx_seq_one_letter_code
_entity_poly.pdbx_strand_id
1 'polypeptide(L)'
;IPPLFQPCVDANTTFVIIQNGVGNEEPFRTSFPQNSILSCVTWVGATQTAPGLIKHTKSEDMQIGLVVSPSIDRAIEHARLETFADLLRQGGTVFQVEANIQVKRWEKVVWNAAWNPLTTLTDVDTQTWLHSSPEAEGMTRRLMRE
;
A
#
# COMPACT_ATOMS: atom_id res chain seq x y z
N ILE A 1 5.74 -16.15 -1.25
CA ILE A 1 5.28 -15.54 0.02
C ILE A 1 3.92 -16.09 0.45
N PRO A 2 2.82 -16.02 -0.34
CA PRO A 2 1.51 -16.48 0.13
C PRO A 2 1.47 -17.93 0.64
N PRO A 3 2.11 -18.93 -0.01
CA PRO A 3 2.09 -20.31 0.49
C PRO A 3 2.67 -20.50 1.90
N LEU A 4 3.50 -19.57 2.40
CA LEU A 4 4.08 -19.64 3.74
C LEU A 4 3.03 -19.42 4.84
N PHE A 5 1.87 -18.82 4.52
CA PHE A 5 0.79 -18.58 5.48
C PHE A 5 -0.16 -19.78 5.65
N GLN A 6 -0.06 -20.82 4.81
CA GLN A 6 -0.96 -21.98 4.87
C GLN A 6 -1.16 -22.57 6.28
N PRO A 7 -0.11 -22.69 7.14
CA PRO A 7 -0.29 -23.25 8.48
C PRO A 7 -1.12 -22.40 9.45
N CYS A 8 -1.36 -21.12 9.15
CA CYS A 8 -2.03 -20.17 10.05
C CYS A 8 -3.25 -19.48 9.43
N VAL A 9 -3.82 -20.06 8.37
CA VAL A 9 -4.98 -19.51 7.65
C VAL A 9 -6.17 -20.43 7.81
N ASP A 10 -7.31 -19.85 8.16
CA ASP A 10 -8.60 -20.52 8.20
C ASP A 10 -9.65 -19.73 7.41
N ALA A 11 -10.91 -20.17 7.44
CA ALA A 11 -12.02 -19.52 6.73
C ALA A 11 -12.34 -18.09 7.26
N ASN A 12 -11.90 -17.76 8.47
CA ASN A 12 -12.15 -16.47 9.12
C ASN A 12 -11.03 -15.45 8.88
N THR A 13 -9.90 -15.91 8.33
CA THR A 13 -8.73 -15.08 8.08
C THR A 13 -8.99 -14.07 6.95
N THR A 14 -8.57 -12.83 7.18
CA THR A 14 -8.57 -11.75 6.17
C THR A 14 -7.14 -11.31 5.92
N PHE A 15 -6.73 -11.22 4.66
CA PHE A 15 -5.42 -10.69 4.29
C PHE A 15 -5.49 -9.19 4.10
N VAL A 16 -4.61 -8.46 4.77
CA VAL A 16 -4.46 -7.00 4.60
C VAL A 16 -3.10 -6.73 3.96
N ILE A 17 -3.11 -6.19 2.75
CA ILE A 17 -1.90 -6.02 1.92
C ILE A 17 -1.52 -4.54 1.89
N ILE A 18 -0.48 -4.20 2.65
CA ILE A 18 0.04 -2.82 2.80
C ILE A 18 1.29 -2.56 1.94
N GLN A 19 1.85 -3.62 1.34
CA GLN A 19 3.07 -3.54 0.52
C GLN A 19 2.90 -2.58 -0.66
N ASN A 20 3.97 -1.82 -0.95
CA ASN A 20 4.06 -0.97 -2.15
C ASN A 20 3.92 -1.79 -3.44
N GLY A 21 3.49 -1.14 -4.52
CA GLY A 21 3.32 -1.74 -5.83
C GLY A 21 1.87 -2.07 -6.16
N VAL A 22 1.69 -2.66 -7.34
CA VAL A 22 0.43 -3.19 -7.87
C VAL A 22 0.62 -4.67 -8.20
N GLY A 23 -0.45 -5.46 -8.21
CA GLY A 23 -0.37 -6.89 -8.53
C GLY A 23 -0.01 -7.79 -7.34
N ASN A 24 -0.03 -7.25 -6.11
CA ASN A 24 0.34 -8.01 -4.91
C ASN A 24 -0.79 -8.93 -4.44
N GLU A 25 -2.03 -8.67 -4.83
CA GLU A 25 -3.22 -9.37 -4.35
C GLU A 25 -3.46 -10.69 -5.10
N GLU A 26 -3.09 -10.76 -6.37
CA GLU A 26 -3.30 -11.92 -7.23
C GLU A 26 -2.66 -13.19 -6.66
N PRO A 27 -1.39 -13.19 -6.20
CA PRO A 27 -0.80 -14.37 -5.57
C PRO A 27 -1.54 -14.83 -4.31
N PHE A 28 -2.12 -13.91 -3.54
CA PHE A 28 -2.95 -14.25 -2.36
C PHE A 28 -4.29 -14.80 -2.79
N ARG A 29 -4.95 -14.18 -3.78
CA ARG A 29 -6.23 -14.67 -4.33
C ARG A 29 -6.09 -16.08 -4.91
N THR A 30 -4.99 -16.38 -5.62
CA THR A 30 -4.72 -17.72 -6.14
C THR A 30 -4.49 -18.75 -5.03
N SER A 31 -3.76 -18.38 -3.97
CA SER A 31 -3.43 -19.31 -2.88
C SER A 31 -4.58 -19.51 -1.88
N PHE A 32 -5.41 -18.48 -1.70
CA PHE A 32 -6.46 -18.40 -0.67
C PHE A 32 -7.77 -17.85 -1.28
N PRO A 33 -8.41 -18.58 -2.21
CA PRO A 33 -9.54 -18.07 -2.98
C PRO A 33 -10.77 -17.74 -2.12
N GLN A 34 -10.90 -18.37 -0.95
CA GLN A 34 -12.04 -18.22 -0.02
C GLN A 34 -11.80 -17.17 1.08
N ASN A 35 -10.64 -16.51 1.09
CA ASN A 35 -10.32 -15.49 2.09
C ASN A 35 -10.56 -14.09 1.53
N SER A 36 -11.03 -13.19 2.40
CA SER A 36 -11.19 -11.78 2.05
C SER A 36 -9.81 -11.13 1.94
N ILE A 37 -9.68 -10.20 1.00
CA ILE A 37 -8.43 -9.47 0.76
C ILE A 37 -8.77 -7.97 0.83
N LEU A 38 -8.13 -7.28 1.76
CA LEU A 38 -8.09 -5.83 1.83
C LEU A 38 -6.76 -5.37 1.23
N SER A 39 -6.83 -4.42 0.31
CA SER A 39 -5.65 -3.76 -0.22
C SER A 39 -5.52 -2.39 0.42
N CYS A 40 -4.27 -1.95 0.64
CA CYS A 40 -3.98 -0.70 1.31
C CYS A 40 -2.88 0.08 0.59
N VAL A 41 -2.96 1.40 0.74
CA VAL A 41 -1.99 2.37 0.24
C VAL A 41 -1.63 3.27 1.40
N THR A 42 -0.40 3.12 1.92
CA THR A 42 0.03 3.90 3.10
C THR A 42 1.07 4.95 2.76
N TRP A 43 0.76 6.21 3.02
CA TRP A 43 1.68 7.33 2.93
C TRP A 43 2.32 7.53 4.30
N VAL A 44 3.53 7.00 4.46
CA VAL A 44 4.24 7.02 5.73
C VAL A 44 5.73 7.31 5.50
N GLY A 45 6.29 8.17 6.34
CA GLY A 45 7.73 8.33 6.47
C GLY A 45 8.22 7.53 7.67
N ALA A 46 8.79 6.34 7.46
CA ALA A 46 9.36 5.55 8.55
C ALA A 46 10.71 4.99 8.14
N THR A 47 11.63 4.92 9.09
CA THR A 47 12.95 4.32 8.87
C THR A 47 13.34 3.49 10.07
N GLN A 48 13.81 2.27 9.82
CA GLN A 48 14.40 1.44 10.85
C GLN A 48 15.86 1.85 11.03
N THR A 49 16.17 2.56 12.12
CA THR A 49 17.53 3.08 12.39
C THR A 49 18.44 2.06 13.06
N ALA A 50 17.84 1.05 13.71
CA ALA A 50 18.50 -0.11 14.30
C ALA A 50 17.51 -1.29 14.38
N PRO A 51 17.95 -2.54 14.60
CA PRO A 51 17.05 -3.67 14.83
C PRO A 51 16.02 -3.36 15.91
N GLY A 52 14.72 -3.46 15.59
CA GLY A 52 13.62 -3.14 16.49
C GLY A 52 13.35 -1.64 16.75
N LEU A 53 14.15 -0.70 16.23
CA LEU A 53 13.97 0.74 16.45
C LEU A 53 13.47 1.45 15.18
N ILE A 54 12.25 1.97 15.23
CA ILE A 54 11.59 2.67 14.12
C ILE A 54 11.49 4.16 14.44
N LYS A 55 12.02 5.00 13.53
CA LYS A 55 11.80 6.44 13.54
C LYS A 55 10.67 6.77 12.59
N HIS A 56 9.53 7.21 13.13
CA HIS A 56 8.41 7.77 12.37
C HIS A 56 8.66 9.27 12.14
N THR A 57 8.69 9.72 10.88
CA THR A 57 9.21 11.06 10.50
C THR A 57 8.17 11.99 9.91
N LYS A 58 7.02 11.50 9.46
CA LYS A 58 5.92 12.30 8.89
C LYS A 58 4.57 11.77 9.36
N SER A 59 3.51 12.55 9.16
CA SER A 59 2.15 12.07 9.39
C SER A 59 1.86 10.85 8.51
N GLU A 60 1.13 9.89 9.07
CA GLU A 60 0.59 8.75 8.34
C GLU A 60 -0.76 9.09 7.73
N ASP A 61 -1.01 8.59 6.51
CA ASP A 61 -2.32 8.58 5.89
C ASP A 61 -2.48 7.26 5.12
N MET A 62 -3.62 6.60 5.25
CA MET A 62 -3.86 5.28 4.67
C MET A 62 -5.15 5.24 3.86
N GLN A 63 -5.08 4.78 2.62
CA GLN A 63 -6.28 4.36 1.90
C GLN A 63 -6.45 2.85 2.00
N ILE A 64 -7.67 2.38 2.27
CA ILE A 64 -8.02 0.96 2.35
C ILE A 64 -9.19 0.63 1.44
N GLY A 65 -9.23 -0.58 0.88
CA GLY A 65 -10.41 -1.02 0.15
C GLY A 65 -10.41 -2.51 -0.15
N LEU A 66 -11.57 -2.99 -0.56
CA LEU A 66 -11.81 -4.41 -0.82
C LEU A 66 -11.29 -4.85 -2.19
N VAL A 67 -10.64 -6.00 -2.24
CA VAL A 67 -10.42 -6.76 -3.48
C VAL A 67 -11.50 -7.82 -3.59
N VAL A 68 -12.63 -7.40 -4.18
CA VAL A 68 -13.88 -8.15 -4.24
C VAL A 68 -13.66 -9.54 -4.84
N SER A 69 -14.18 -10.55 -4.15
CA SER A 69 -14.21 -11.93 -4.65
C SER A 69 -15.60 -12.33 -5.13
N PRO A 70 -15.76 -12.97 -6.29
CA PRO A 70 -17.04 -13.57 -6.67
C PRO A 70 -17.39 -14.80 -5.81
N SER A 71 -16.43 -15.35 -5.07
CA SER A 71 -16.60 -16.57 -4.27
C SER A 71 -16.96 -16.31 -2.81
N ILE A 72 -17.06 -15.04 -2.39
CA ILE A 72 -17.32 -14.66 -1.00
C ILE A 72 -18.53 -13.73 -0.98
N ASP A 73 -19.40 -13.91 0.01
CA ASP A 73 -20.55 -13.01 0.19
C ASP A 73 -20.06 -11.57 0.44
N ARG A 74 -20.60 -10.62 -0.32
CA ARG A 74 -20.23 -9.20 -0.21
C ARG A 74 -20.50 -8.62 1.17
N ALA A 75 -21.55 -9.07 1.86
CA ALA A 75 -21.84 -8.63 3.22
C ALA A 75 -20.75 -9.09 4.21
N ILE A 76 -20.21 -10.29 4.02
CA ILE A 76 -19.08 -10.80 4.82
C ILE A 76 -17.82 -9.98 4.55
N GLU A 77 -17.50 -9.74 3.28
CA GLU A 77 -16.32 -8.93 2.91
C GLU A 77 -16.42 -7.51 3.45
N HIS A 78 -17.61 -6.89 3.37
CA HIS A 78 -17.84 -5.55 3.89
C HIS A 78 -17.73 -5.51 5.42
N ALA A 79 -18.32 -6.48 6.14
CA ALA A 79 -18.18 -6.55 7.59
C ALA A 79 -16.71 -6.70 8.04
N ARG A 80 -15.89 -7.46 7.29
CA ARG A 80 -14.45 -7.60 7.55
C ARG A 80 -13.67 -6.31 7.28
N LEU A 81 -14.02 -5.59 6.22
CA LEU A 81 -13.47 -4.25 5.96
C LEU A 81 -13.78 -3.29 7.10
N GLU A 82 -15.04 -3.22 7.55
CA GLU A 82 -15.45 -2.36 8.67
C GLU A 82 -14.75 -2.75 9.97
N THR A 83 -14.59 -4.05 10.23
CA THR A 83 -13.81 -4.53 11.38
C THR A 83 -12.38 -4.00 11.36
N PHE A 84 -11.71 -4.03 10.20
CA PHE A 84 -10.36 -3.48 10.07
C PHE A 84 -10.34 -1.95 10.19
N ALA A 85 -11.32 -1.26 9.60
CA ALA A 85 -11.49 0.18 9.73
C ALA A 85 -11.64 0.61 11.20
N ASP A 86 -12.41 -0.14 11.99
CA ASP A 86 -12.58 0.13 13.42
C ASP A 86 -11.30 -0.07 14.22
N LEU A 87 -10.48 -1.07 13.87
CA LEU A 87 -9.15 -1.25 14.48
C LEU A 87 -8.24 -0.06 14.21
N LEU A 88 -8.20 0.44 12.96
CA LEU A 88 -7.42 1.64 12.61
C LEU A 88 -7.95 2.88 13.33
N ARG A 89 -9.27 3.03 13.42
CA ARG A 89 -9.93 4.15 14.10
C ARG A 89 -9.61 4.17 15.60
N GLN A 90 -9.62 3.01 16.25
CA GLN A 90 -9.21 2.86 17.65
C GLN A 90 -7.71 3.13 17.85
N GLY A 91 -6.89 2.74 16.87
CA GLY A 91 -5.45 3.03 16.86
C GLY A 91 -5.11 4.50 16.58
N GLY A 92 -6.08 5.32 16.19
CA GLY A 92 -5.86 6.73 15.86
C GLY A 92 -5.21 6.97 14.49
N THR A 93 -5.14 5.94 13.64
CA THR A 93 -4.63 6.07 12.28
C THR A 93 -5.59 6.90 11.44
N VAL A 94 -5.05 7.85 10.67
CA VAL A 94 -5.80 8.57 9.65
C VAL A 94 -5.96 7.66 8.44
N PHE A 95 -7.21 7.40 8.04
CA PHE A 95 -7.48 6.57 6.88
C PHE A 95 -8.77 6.94 6.15
N GLN A 96 -8.88 6.47 4.91
CA GLN A 96 -10.09 6.55 4.10
C GLN A 96 -10.44 5.18 3.51
N VAL A 97 -11.73 4.89 3.42
CA VAL A 97 -12.24 3.71 2.73
C VAL A 97 -12.54 4.07 1.28
N GLU A 98 -11.87 3.40 0.36
CA GLU A 98 -11.96 3.66 -1.07
C GLU A 98 -12.87 2.64 -1.76
N ALA A 99 -13.78 3.15 -2.59
CA ALA A 99 -14.62 2.30 -3.43
C ALA A 99 -13.80 1.54 -4.49
N ASN A 100 -12.71 2.15 -4.97
CA ASN A 100 -11.78 1.53 -5.91
C ASN A 100 -10.33 1.77 -5.47
N ILE A 101 -9.84 0.87 -4.61
CA ILE A 101 -8.47 0.92 -4.08
C ILE A 101 -7.40 0.80 -5.17
N GLN A 102 -7.70 0.14 -6.31
CA GLN A 102 -6.71 -0.04 -7.38
C GLN A 102 -6.29 1.29 -8.00
N VAL A 103 -7.20 2.27 -8.10
CA VAL A 103 -6.85 3.64 -8.54
C VAL A 103 -5.80 4.24 -7.60
N LYS A 104 -5.97 4.11 -6.29
CA LYS A 104 -5.02 4.62 -5.29
C LYS A 104 -3.69 3.89 -5.33
N ARG A 105 -3.68 2.58 -5.60
CA ARG A 105 -2.42 1.83 -5.78
C ARG A 105 -1.64 2.36 -6.97
N TRP A 106 -2.31 2.58 -8.11
CA TRP A 106 -1.69 3.14 -9.31
C TRP A 106 -1.21 4.58 -9.10
N GLU A 107 -1.99 5.45 -8.44
CA GLU A 107 -1.54 6.80 -8.05
C GLU A 107 -0.22 6.75 -7.25
N LYS A 108 -0.12 5.85 -6.26
CA LYS A 108 1.11 5.69 -5.48
C LYS A 108 2.24 5.02 -6.26
N VAL A 109 1.93 4.11 -7.19
CA VAL A 109 2.95 3.50 -8.06
C VAL A 109 3.58 4.55 -8.96
N VAL A 110 2.80 5.46 -9.55
CA VAL A 110 3.34 6.58 -10.34
C VAL A 110 4.33 7.41 -9.50
N TRP A 111 3.98 7.69 -8.25
CA TRP A 111 4.88 8.36 -7.31
C TRP A 111 6.18 7.56 -7.08
N ASN A 112 6.06 6.28 -6.71
CA ASN A 112 7.21 5.43 -6.40
C ASN A 112 8.09 5.14 -7.63
N ALA A 113 7.50 4.98 -8.80
CA ALA A 113 8.19 4.70 -10.06
C ALA A 113 9.06 5.87 -10.51
N ALA A 114 8.69 7.11 -10.17
CA ALA A 114 9.54 8.26 -10.37
C ALA A 114 10.57 8.41 -9.23
N TRP A 115 10.11 8.51 -7.99
CA TRP A 115 10.96 8.95 -6.89
C TRP A 115 11.96 7.91 -6.41
N ASN A 116 11.58 6.64 -6.32
CA ASN A 116 12.49 5.60 -5.82
C ASN A 116 13.73 5.47 -6.72
N PRO A 117 13.63 5.30 -8.06
CA PRO A 117 14.82 5.19 -8.90
C PRO A 117 15.59 6.52 -8.98
N LEU A 118 14.92 7.67 -9.10
CA LEU A 118 15.62 8.96 -9.17
C LEU A 118 16.51 9.19 -7.95
N THR A 119 15.93 9.10 -6.75
CA THR A 119 16.67 9.32 -5.50
C THR A 119 17.73 8.24 -5.25
N THR A 120 17.48 6.99 -5.64
CA THR A 120 18.46 5.90 -5.54
C THR A 120 19.64 6.09 -6.48
N LEU A 121 19.40 6.46 -7.75
CA LEU A 121 20.47 6.60 -8.75
C LEU A 121 21.31 7.85 -8.56
N THR A 122 20.72 8.90 -8.00
CA THR A 122 21.38 10.20 -7.82
C THR A 122 21.94 10.40 -6.41
N ASP A 123 21.57 9.54 -5.47
CA ASP A 123 21.94 9.63 -4.05
C ASP A 123 21.56 10.97 -3.40
N VAL A 124 20.42 11.54 -3.82
CA VAL A 124 19.87 12.77 -3.23
C VAL A 124 18.38 12.62 -2.93
N ASP A 125 17.88 13.42 -1.98
CA ASP A 125 16.45 13.46 -1.67
C ASP A 125 15.63 14.19 -2.74
N THR A 126 14.30 14.11 -2.65
CA THR A 126 13.38 14.65 -3.65
C THR A 126 13.49 16.16 -3.83
N GLN A 127 13.75 16.93 -2.76
CA GLN A 127 13.88 18.38 -2.84
C GLN A 127 15.22 18.74 -3.49
N THR A 128 16.30 18.10 -3.06
CA THR A 128 17.62 18.29 -3.66
C THR A 128 17.62 17.98 -5.17
N TRP A 129 16.96 16.89 -5.59
CA TRP A 129 16.75 16.58 -7.01
C TRP A 129 16.02 17.70 -7.76
N LEU A 130 14.88 18.17 -7.24
CA LEU A 130 14.07 19.21 -7.90
C LEU A 130 14.80 20.54 -8.06
N HIS A 131 15.77 20.84 -7.18
CA HIS A 131 16.61 22.03 -7.26
C HIS A 131 17.93 21.82 -8.00
N SER A 132 18.22 20.61 -8.48
CA SER A 132 19.50 20.27 -9.12
C SER A 132 19.68 20.87 -10.52
N SER A 133 18.58 21.05 -11.27
CA SER A 133 18.61 21.72 -12.58
C SER A 133 17.21 22.20 -13.00
N PRO A 134 17.11 23.16 -13.94
CA PRO A 134 15.83 23.60 -14.52
C PRO A 134 15.01 22.47 -15.17
N GLU A 135 15.65 21.38 -15.58
CA GLU A 135 15.02 20.25 -16.26
C GLU A 135 14.49 19.16 -15.30
N ALA A 136 14.85 19.21 -14.01
CA ALA A 136 14.55 18.15 -13.04
C ALA A 136 13.05 17.86 -12.89
N GLU A 137 12.22 18.90 -12.81
CA GLU A 137 10.77 18.75 -12.77
C GLU A 137 10.23 18.14 -14.07
N GLY A 138 10.71 18.63 -15.22
CA GLY A 138 10.32 18.13 -16.54
C GLY A 138 10.65 16.65 -16.73
N MET A 139 11.82 16.20 -16.28
CA MET A 139 12.21 14.79 -16.28
C MET A 139 11.32 13.95 -15.36
N THR A 140 11.09 14.42 -14.13
CA THR A 140 10.23 13.71 -13.16
C THR A 140 8.81 13.54 -13.70
N ARG A 141 8.24 14.58 -14.31
CA ARG A 141 6.90 14.52 -14.92
C ARG A 141 6.83 13.58 -16.12
N ARG A 142 7.90 13.44 -16.91
CA ARG A 142 7.95 12.46 -18.00
C ARG A 142 7.91 11.04 -17.45
N LEU A 143 8.73 10.74 -16.45
CA LEU A 143 8.71 9.42 -15.79
C LEU A 143 7.35 9.07 -15.19
N MET A 144 6.65 10.04 -14.60
CA MET A 144 5.31 9.82 -14.05
C MET A 144 4.22 9.60 -15.12
N ARG A 145 4.48 9.91 -16.39
CA ARG A 145 3.51 9.79 -17.50
C ARG A 145 3.69 8.53 -18.34
N GLU A 146 4.85 7.88 -18.25
CA GLU A 146 5.12 6.58 -18.90
C GLU A 146 4.24 5.48 -18.30
#